data_AF-A0A097CSG5-F1
#
_entry.id   AF-A0A097CSG5-F1
#
_cell.length_a   1.000
_cell.length_b   1.000
_cell.length_c   1.000
_cell.angle_alpha   90.00
_cell.angle_beta   90.00
_cell.angle_gamma   90.00
#
_symmetry.space_group_name_H-M   'P 1'
#
loop_
_entity.id
_entity.type
_entity.pdbx_description
1 polymer ?
#
loop_
_entity_poly.entity_id
_entity_poly.type
_entity_poly.pdbx_seq_one_letter_code
_entity_poly.pdbx_strand_id
1 'polypeptide(L)'
;MLARLPQPPPPQFATALAGLSRLAGCAAAVLTAVVAGDGDTADRHVDRAGAVALDAVRAMTPLVRHEQPVPVSTIVGHIRMVTVDLLRSAGADKPDVLDAIDAALALPGAYRTGDS
;
A
#
# COMPACT_ATOMS: atom_id res chain seq x y z
N MET A 1 2.87 12.47 -15.13
CA MET A 1 4.13 13.01 -15.67
C MET A 1 5.10 13.17 -14.49
N LEU A 2 6.07 12.25 -14.34
CA LEU A 2 7.07 12.31 -13.28
C LEU A 2 8.17 13.31 -13.71
N ALA A 3 8.16 14.50 -13.13
CA ALA A 3 9.22 15.49 -13.33
C ALA A 3 10.56 14.89 -12.86
N ARG A 4 11.63 15.01 -13.67
CA ARG A 4 12.96 14.52 -13.29
C ARG A 4 13.41 15.23 -12.01
N LEU A 5 13.61 14.46 -10.95
CA LEU A 5 14.22 14.94 -9.72
C LEU A 5 15.70 15.31 -9.98
N PRO A 6 16.21 16.45 -9.49
CA PRO A 6 17.61 16.89 -9.65
C PRO A 6 18.65 16.01 -8.95
N GLN A 7 18.17 15.04 -8.16
CA GLN A 7 18.96 14.07 -7.44
C GLN A 7 18.41 12.68 -7.78
N PRO A 8 19.26 11.64 -7.89
CA PRO A 8 18.78 10.28 -8.08
C PRO A 8 17.76 9.97 -6.98
N PRO A 9 16.57 9.45 -7.34
CA PRO A 9 15.55 9.18 -6.35
C PRO A 9 16.09 8.18 -5.32
N PRO A 10 15.77 8.37 -4.03
CA PRO A 10 16.24 7.48 -2.98
C PRO A 10 15.80 6.04 -3.30
N PRO A 11 16.61 5.01 -2.99
CA PRO A 11 16.31 3.62 -3.37
C PRO A 11 14.94 3.13 -2.86
N GLN A 12 14.49 3.69 -1.74
CA GLN A 12 13.16 3.42 -1.17
C GLN A 12 12.02 3.88 -2.10
N PHE A 13 12.23 4.88 -2.96
CA PHE A 13 11.26 5.33 -3.95
C PHE A 13 11.07 4.33 -5.09
N ALA A 14 12.16 3.70 -5.55
CA ALA A 14 12.06 2.62 -6.53
C ALA A 14 11.32 1.40 -5.95
N THR A 15 11.59 1.08 -4.68
CA THR A 15 10.85 0.03 -3.96
C THR A 15 9.36 0.35 -3.83
N ALA A 16 9.01 1.61 -3.52
CA ALA A 16 7.63 2.08 -3.45
C ALA A 16 6.89 1.94 -4.78
N LEU A 17 7.52 2.37 -5.89
CA LEU A 17 6.95 2.23 -7.23
C LEU A 17 6.78 0.76 -7.63
N ALA A 18 7.73 -0.10 -7.30
CA ALA A 18 7.62 -1.53 -7.53
C ALA A 18 6.46 -2.15 -6.71
N GLY A 19 6.27 -1.70 -5.47
CA GLY A 19 5.12 -2.08 -4.63
C GLY A 19 3.79 -1.67 -5.25
N LEU A 20 3.68 -0.42 -5.73
CA LEU A 20 2.48 0.08 -6.42
C LEU A 20 2.16 -0.74 -7.68
N SER A 21 3.17 -1.05 -8.50
CA SER A 21 3.00 -1.88 -9.70
C SER A 21 2.50 -3.28 -9.35
N ARG A 22 3.05 -3.91 -8.29
CA ARG A 22 2.56 -5.21 -7.80
C ARG A 22 1.12 -5.13 -7.29
N LEU A 23 0.76 -4.05 -6.59
CA LEU A 23 -0.59 -3.84 -6.10
C LEU A 23 -1.58 -3.71 -7.26
N ALA A 24 -1.24 -2.95 -8.30
CA ALA A 24 -2.03 -2.85 -9.53
C ALA A 24 -2.18 -4.22 -10.24
N GLY A 25 -1.13 -5.04 -10.24
CA GLY A 25 -1.21 -6.41 -10.75
C GLY A 25 -2.15 -7.31 -9.95
N CYS A 26 -2.12 -7.21 -8.61
CA CYS A 26 -3.10 -7.90 -7.76
C CYS A 26 -4.51 -7.39 -8.03
N ALA A 27 -4.64 -6.08 -8.29
CA ALA A 27 -5.92 -5.46 -8.60
C ALA A 27 -6.59 -6.04 -9.85
N ALA A 28 -5.81 -6.12 -10.93
CA ALA A 28 -6.25 -6.74 -12.18
C ALA A 28 -6.64 -8.21 -11.99
N ALA A 29 -5.91 -8.95 -11.15
CA ALA A 29 -6.20 -10.35 -10.86
C ALA A 29 -7.50 -10.53 -10.07
N VAL A 30 -7.75 -9.70 -9.04
CA VAL A 30 -9.02 -9.67 -8.30
C VAL A 30 -10.18 -9.41 -9.27
N LEU A 31 -10.09 -8.36 -10.08
CA LEU A 31 -11.14 -8.00 -11.05
C LEU A 31 -11.41 -9.13 -12.05
N THR A 32 -10.35 -9.78 -12.53
CA THR A 32 -10.48 -10.92 -13.46
C THR A 32 -11.23 -12.09 -12.81
N ALA A 33 -10.88 -12.43 -11.56
CA ALA A 33 -11.55 -13.49 -10.82
C ALA A 33 -13.02 -13.17 -10.52
N VAL A 34 -13.32 -11.92 -10.14
CA VAL A 34 -14.69 -11.44 -9.92
C VAL A 34 -15.52 -11.52 -11.20
N VAL A 35 -15.00 -11.07 -12.34
CA VAL A 35 -15.69 -11.17 -13.64
C VAL A 35 -15.92 -12.62 -14.06
N ALA A 36 -14.99 -13.52 -13.71
CA ALA A 36 -15.13 -14.96 -13.94
C ALA A 36 -16.10 -15.66 -12.95
N GLY A 37 -16.56 -14.98 -11.91
CA GLY A 37 -17.39 -15.55 -10.85
C GLY A 37 -16.64 -16.50 -9.91
N ASP A 38 -15.30 -16.45 -9.89
CA ASP A 38 -14.44 -17.29 -9.04
C ASP A 38 -14.09 -16.56 -7.73
N GLY A 39 -14.98 -16.68 -6.74
CA GLY A 39 -14.86 -16.03 -5.44
C GLY A 39 -13.63 -16.45 -4.64
N ASP A 40 -13.30 -17.75 -4.62
CA ASP A 40 -12.14 -18.26 -3.88
C ASP A 40 -10.82 -17.69 -4.45
N THR A 41 -10.73 -17.57 -5.78
CA THR A 41 -9.57 -16.95 -6.42
C THR A 41 -9.52 -15.44 -6.18
N ALA A 42 -10.68 -14.75 -6.20
CA ALA A 42 -10.76 -13.34 -5.86
C ALA A 42 -10.26 -13.09 -4.42
N ASP A 43 -10.70 -13.88 -3.44
CA ASP A 43 -10.29 -13.76 -2.04
C ASP A 43 -8.78 -13.95 -1.84
N ARG A 44 -8.19 -14.96 -2.50
CA ARG A 44 -6.73 -15.17 -2.47
C ARG A 44 -5.96 -13.98 -3.06
N HIS A 45 -6.47 -13.38 -4.13
CA HIS A 45 -5.85 -12.20 -4.73
C HIS A 45 -6.01 -10.95 -3.85
N VAL A 46 -7.12 -10.85 -3.11
CA VAL A 46 -7.32 -9.81 -2.09
C VAL A 46 -6.31 -9.95 -0.96
N ASP A 47 -6.10 -11.14 -0.40
CA ASP A 47 -5.11 -11.36 0.67
C ASP A 47 -3.70 -11.00 0.21
N ARG A 48 -3.37 -11.40 -1.03
CA ARG A 48 -2.09 -11.05 -1.65
C ARG A 48 -1.95 -9.54 -1.87
N ALA A 49 -3.02 -8.86 -2.26
CA ALA A 49 -3.04 -7.41 -2.41
C ALA A 49 -2.78 -6.71 -1.06
N GLY A 50 -3.41 -7.18 0.02
CA GLY A 50 -3.18 -6.68 1.37
C GLY A 50 -1.72 -6.81 1.82
N ALA A 51 -1.12 -7.99 1.63
CA ALA A 51 0.29 -8.22 1.95
C ALA A 51 1.23 -7.30 1.16
N VAL A 52 0.99 -7.16 -0.16
CA VAL A 52 1.78 -6.27 -1.03
C VAL A 52 1.64 -4.81 -0.62
N ALA A 53 0.43 -4.37 -0.26
CA ALA A 53 0.18 -3.01 0.20
C ALA A 53 0.94 -2.73 1.51
N LEU A 54 0.91 -3.65 2.47
CA LEU A 54 1.62 -3.51 3.74
C LEU A 54 3.14 -3.43 3.54
N ASP A 55 3.72 -4.28 2.69
CA ASP A 55 5.14 -4.25 2.36
C ASP A 55 5.55 -2.94 1.68
N ALA A 56 4.71 -2.43 0.76
CA ALA A 56 4.94 -1.15 0.10
C ALA A 56 4.93 0.01 1.10
N VAL A 57 3.95 0.04 2.02
CA VAL A 57 3.86 1.06 3.07
C VAL A 57 5.07 1.04 3.99
N ARG A 58 5.49 -0.16 4.44
CA ARG A 58 6.69 -0.33 5.29
C ARG A 58 7.97 0.14 4.60
N ALA A 59 8.11 -0.13 3.30
CA ALA A 59 9.26 0.33 2.52
C ALA A 59 9.31 1.86 2.38
N MET A 60 8.14 2.53 2.42
CA MET A 60 8.03 3.99 2.35
C MET A 60 8.15 4.68 3.72
N THR A 61 7.97 3.97 4.83
CA THR A 61 8.06 4.54 6.18
C THR A 61 9.30 5.41 6.43
N PRO A 62 10.53 5.02 6.00
CA PRO A 62 11.72 5.85 6.18
C PRO A 62 11.68 7.16 5.37
N LEU A 63 10.97 7.18 4.23
CA LEU A 63 10.81 8.38 3.41
C LEU A 63 9.83 9.38 4.05
N VAL A 64 8.77 8.89 4.69
CA VAL A 64 7.78 9.73 5.38
C VAL A 64 8.38 10.45 6.59
N ARG A 65 9.33 9.81 7.29
CA ARG A 65 9.96 10.35 8.52
C ARG A 65 10.96 11.49 8.29
N HIS A 66 11.43 11.69 7.06
CA HIS A 66 12.49 12.66 6.76
C HIS A 66 11.98 13.98 6.17
N GLU A 67 10.73 14.38 6.46
CA GLU A 67 10.11 15.59 5.92
C GLU A 67 10.30 15.71 4.39
N GLN A 68 10.32 14.57 3.70
CA GLN A 68 10.51 14.51 2.26
C GLN A 68 9.25 15.00 1.52
N PRO A 69 9.40 15.54 0.31
CA PRO A 69 8.38 16.39 -0.31
C PRO A 69 7.05 15.65 -0.57
N VAL A 70 6.02 16.45 -0.84
CA VAL A 70 4.65 16.12 -1.27
C VAL A 70 4.46 14.82 -2.11
N PRO A 71 5.41 14.37 -2.97
CA PRO A 71 5.25 13.12 -3.71
C PRO A 71 5.07 11.85 -2.86
N VAL A 72 5.69 11.75 -1.67
CA VAL A 72 5.66 10.49 -0.89
C VAL A 72 4.30 10.27 -0.22
N SER A 73 3.73 11.31 0.40
CA SER A 73 2.39 11.25 0.99
C SER A 73 1.31 10.98 -0.07
N THR A 74 1.50 11.49 -1.29
CA THR A 74 0.61 11.24 -2.43
C THR A 74 0.63 9.77 -2.86
N ILE A 75 1.79 9.12 -2.90
CA ILE A 75 1.92 7.70 -3.27
C ILE A 75 1.27 6.81 -2.20
N VAL A 76 1.53 7.12 -0.92
CA VAL A 76 0.88 6.45 0.21
C VAL A 76 -0.64 6.55 0.13
N GLY A 77 -1.18 7.75 -0.12
CA GLY A 77 -2.61 7.96 -0.27
C GLY A 77 -3.22 7.15 -1.41
N HIS A 78 -2.52 7.05 -2.55
CA HIS A 78 -2.96 6.22 -3.68
C HIS A 78 -2.97 4.74 -3.34
N ILE A 79 -1.96 4.23 -2.63
CA ILE A 79 -1.92 2.81 -2.21
C ILE A 79 -3.14 2.48 -1.35
N ARG A 80 -3.46 3.33 -0.36
CA ARG A 80 -4.64 3.16 0.48
C ARG A 80 -5.94 3.18 -0.32
N MET A 81 -6.09 4.13 -1.25
CA MET A 81 -7.26 4.25 -2.12
C MET A 81 -7.46 2.99 -2.96
N VAL A 82 -6.42 2.51 -3.64
CA VAL A 82 -6.49 1.31 -4.48
C VAL A 82 -6.85 0.06 -3.67
N THR A 83 -6.30 -0.10 -2.46
CA THR A 83 -6.65 -1.22 -1.60
C THR A 83 -8.11 -1.18 -1.16
N VAL A 84 -8.65 -0.01 -0.81
CA VAL A 84 -10.08 0.13 -0.45
C VAL A 84 -10.98 -0.19 -1.64
N ASP A 85 -10.66 0.33 -2.82
CA ASP A 85 -11.44 0.06 -4.04
C ASP A 85 -11.42 -1.43 -4.39
N LEU A 86 -10.30 -2.11 -4.14
CA LEU A 86 -10.18 -3.55 -4.34
C LEU A 86 -11.06 -4.37 -3.41
N LEU A 87 -11.00 -4.09 -2.11
CA LEU A 87 -11.82 -4.77 -1.12
C LEU A 87 -13.31 -4.64 -1.46
N ARG A 88 -13.73 -3.42 -1.83
CA ARG A 88 -15.10 -3.16 -2.28
C ARG A 88 -15.46 -3.92 -3.55
N SER A 89 -14.58 -3.92 -4.55
CA SER A 89 -14.84 -4.59 -5.83
C SER A 89 -14.92 -6.12 -5.70
N ALA A 90 -14.19 -6.70 -4.75
CA ALA A 90 -14.24 -8.13 -4.46
C ALA A 90 -15.46 -8.52 -3.62
N GLY A 91 -16.20 -7.56 -3.05
CA GLY A 91 -17.17 -7.84 -2.01
C GLY A 91 -16.53 -8.39 -0.72
N ALA A 92 -15.23 -8.20 -0.54
CA ALA A 92 -14.46 -8.73 0.56
C ALA A 92 -14.51 -7.77 1.77
N ASP A 93 -15.13 -8.21 2.86
CA ASP A 93 -15.15 -7.48 4.14
C ASP A 93 -13.91 -7.87 4.98
N LYS A 94 -12.77 -7.22 4.69
CA LYS A 94 -11.48 -7.45 5.37
C LYS A 94 -10.95 -6.15 6.02
N PRO A 95 -11.59 -5.69 7.12
CA PRO A 95 -11.21 -4.45 7.80
C PRO A 95 -9.80 -4.51 8.41
N ASP A 96 -9.35 -5.70 8.79
CA ASP A 96 -8.02 -5.98 9.33
C ASP A 96 -6.87 -5.60 8.38
N VAL A 97 -7.07 -5.74 7.06
CA VAL A 97 -6.10 -5.30 6.05
C VAL A 97 -5.96 -3.77 6.05
N LEU A 98 -7.07 -3.05 6.20
CA LEU A 98 -7.06 -1.59 6.25
C LEU A 98 -6.45 -1.08 7.57
N ASP A 99 -6.79 -1.71 8.69
CA ASP A 99 -6.22 -1.39 10.00
C ASP A 99 -4.70 -1.59 10.02
N ALA A 100 -4.20 -2.66 9.40
CA ALA A 100 -2.76 -2.91 9.29
C ALA A 100 -2.04 -1.86 8.43
N ILE A 101 -2.68 -1.38 7.36
CA ILE A 101 -2.17 -0.28 6.53
C ILE A 101 -2.16 1.01 7.34
N ASP A 102 -3.27 1.37 7.97
CA ASP A 102 -3.40 2.62 8.74
C ASP A 102 -2.43 2.65 9.94
N ALA A 103 -2.24 1.53 10.63
CA ALA A 103 -1.23 1.39 11.69
C ALA A 103 0.20 1.60 11.18
N ALA A 104 0.50 1.17 9.96
CA ALA A 104 1.80 1.40 9.34
C ALA A 104 2.02 2.87 8.89
N LEU A 105 0.94 3.63 8.72
CA LEU A 105 0.95 5.06 8.37
C LEU A 105 1.04 5.99 9.59
N ALA A 106 0.49 5.59 10.74
CA ALA A 106 0.39 6.40 11.96
C ALA A 106 1.69 6.56 12.79
N LEU A 107 2.88 6.48 12.18
CA LEU A 107 4.14 6.56 12.93
C LEU A 107 4.58 8.02 13.20
N PRO A 108 4.85 8.37 14.47
CA PRO A 108 6.16 8.06 15.03
C PRO A 108 6.16 7.19 16.31
N GLY A 109 6.83 6.03 16.16
CA GLY A 109 7.65 5.38 17.18
C GLY A 109 6.94 4.43 18.14
N ALA A 110 7.64 3.37 18.52
CA ALA A 110 7.80 3.00 19.91
C ALA A 110 6.99 3.84 20.93
N TYR A 111 5.74 3.46 21.21
CA TYR A 111 5.17 3.71 22.53
C TYR A 111 5.57 2.55 23.44
N ARG A 112 6.87 2.47 23.72
CA ARG A 112 7.41 1.84 24.93
C ARG A 112 8.81 2.41 25.18
N THR A 113 8.82 3.59 25.79
CA THR A 113 9.88 4.22 26.61
C THR A 113 9.46 5.70 26.69
N GLY A 114 9.10 6.30 27.81
CA GLY A 114 8.94 5.91 29.21
C GLY A 114 8.51 7.19 29.94
N ASP A 115 7.74 7.04 31.01
CA ASP A 115 7.60 7.97 32.14
C ASP A 115 6.59 7.30 33.09
N SER A 116 6.78 7.23 34.40
CA SER A 116 7.86 7.58 35.32
C SER A 116 7.60 6.73 36.59
#